data_AF-A0A815LQ41-F1
#
_entry.id   AF-A0A815LQ41-F1
#
_cell.length_a   1.000
_cell.length_b   1.000
_cell.length_c   1.000
_cell.angle_alpha   90.00
_cell.angle_beta   90.00
_cell.angle_gamma   90.00
#
_symmetry.space_group_name_H-M   'P 1'
#
loop_
_entity.id
_entity.type
_entity.pdbx_description
1 polymer ?
#
loop_
_entity_poly.entity_id
_entity_poly.type
_entity_poly.pdbx_seq_one_letter_code
_entity_poly.pdbx_strand_id
1 'polypeptide(L)'
;MNIACSMTISDDELQNLKILLDKFIQGFENLYGVRHMVQNIHCLNHIYDCVKQNGRMPHYTTFNYENILGILNRLTHGTNGHVQQIITHLKLFKISLRLVRSKHYPKQLYDFVLNLFKHQPAST
;
A
#
# COMPACT_ATOMS: atom_id res chain seq x y z
N MET A 1 -14.09 -1.31 4.29
CA MET A 1 -13.27 -0.62 5.30
C MET A 1 -12.49 0.53 4.65
N ASN A 2 -13.13 1.68 4.43
CA ASN A 2 -12.45 2.91 3.98
C ASN A 2 -12.38 3.97 5.10
N ILE A 3 -13.25 3.83 6.12
CA ILE A 3 -13.41 4.78 7.23
C ILE A 3 -12.08 5.11 7.93
N ALA A 4 -11.32 4.09 8.34
CA ALA A 4 -10.06 4.27 9.05
C ALA A 4 -8.91 4.84 8.18
N CYS A 5 -9.09 4.85 6.85
CA CYS A 5 -8.13 5.38 5.89
C CYS A 5 -8.53 6.75 5.32
N SER A 6 -9.74 7.23 5.63
CA SER A 6 -10.26 8.51 5.16
C SER A 6 -9.40 9.69 5.62
N MET A 7 -9.38 10.75 4.81
CA MET A 7 -8.68 12.00 5.12
C MET A 7 -9.24 12.70 6.37
N THR A 8 -10.54 12.57 6.57
CA THR A 8 -11.30 13.10 7.71
C THR A 8 -12.18 11.97 8.23
N ILE A 9 -12.28 11.87 9.56
CA ILE A 9 -13.09 10.85 10.22
C ILE A 9 -13.96 11.60 11.23
N SER A 10 -15.29 11.55 11.07
CA SER A 10 -16.20 12.11 12.06
C SER A 10 -16.33 11.19 13.27
N ASP A 11 -16.80 11.71 14.40
CA ASP A 11 -17.04 10.90 15.60
C ASP A 11 -18.09 9.80 15.33
N ASP A 12 -19.10 10.08 14.50
CA ASP A 12 -20.11 9.09 14.09
C ASP A 12 -19.49 7.97 13.25
N GLU A 13 -18.59 8.31 12.31
CA GLU A 13 -17.86 7.33 11.51
C GLU A 13 -16.94 6.47 12.37
N LEU A 14 -16.28 7.08 13.36
CA LEU A 14 -15.41 6.39 14.30
C LEU A 14 -16.21 5.44 15.20
N GLN A 15 -17.40 5.84 15.64
CA GLN A 15 -18.30 4.98 16.41
C GLN A 15 -18.84 3.82 15.56
N ASN A 16 -19.20 4.09 14.30
CA ASN A 16 -19.60 3.05 13.35
C ASN A 16 -18.46 2.04 13.11
N LEU A 17 -17.22 2.50 13.01
CA LEU A 17 -16.05 1.62 12.90
C LEU A 17 -15.97 0.65 14.08
N LYS A 18 -16.17 1.13 15.32
CA LYS A 18 -16.19 0.28 16.52
C LYS A 18 -17.25 -0.81 16.43
N ILE A 19 -18.49 -0.41 16.10
CA ILE A 19 -19.63 -1.34 16.00
C ILE A 19 -19.37 -2.41 14.93
N LEU A 20 -18.79 -2.03 13.79
CA LEU A 20 -18.47 -2.97 12.71
C LEU A 20 -17.37 -3.95 13.11
N LEU A 21 -16.34 -3.48 13.82
CA LEU A 21 -15.26 -4.33 14.31
C LEU A 21 -15.77 -5.32 15.36
N ASP A 22 -16.57 -4.87 16.33
CA ASP A 22 -17.14 -5.73 17.37
C ASP A 22 -18.03 -6.82 16.76
N LYS A 23 -18.91 -6.44 15.82
CA LYS A 23 -19.75 -7.41 15.08
C LYS A 23 -18.92 -8.42 14.30
N PHE A 24 -17.85 -7.98 13.65
CA PHE A 24 -16.96 -8.87 12.90
C PHE A 24 -16.28 -9.87 13.83
N ILE A 25 -15.72 -9.41 14.95
CA ILE A 25 -15.01 -10.25 15.92
C ILE A 25 -15.95 -11.28 16.53
N GLN A 26 -17.15 -10.87 16.97
CA GLN A 26 -18.17 -11.79 17.50
C GLN A 26 -18.62 -12.80 16.45
N GLY A 27 -18.85 -12.36 15.21
CA GLY A 27 -19.22 -13.25 14.11
C GLY A 27 -18.11 -14.24 13.77
N PHE A 28 -16.86 -13.79 13.77
CA PHE A 28 -15.69 -14.63 13.50
C PHE A 28 -15.53 -15.71 14.58
N GLU A 29 -15.66 -15.34 15.85
CA GLU A 29 -15.62 -16.29 16.96
C GLU A 29 -16.73 -17.33 16.86
N ASN A 30 -17.96 -16.92 16.53
CA ASN A 30 -19.09 -17.85 16.39
C ASN A 30 -18.91 -18.83 15.22
N LEU A 31 -18.31 -18.40 14.12
CA LEU A 31 -18.15 -19.22 12.91
C LEU A 31 -16.94 -20.16 12.99
N TYR A 32 -15.83 -19.69 13.52
CA TYR A 32 -14.57 -20.42 13.53
C TYR A 32 -14.24 -21.00 14.91
N GLY A 33 -14.78 -20.44 15.97
CA GLY A 33 -14.52 -20.85 17.35
C GLY A 33 -13.31 -20.16 17.97
N VAL A 34 -13.26 -20.18 19.30
CA VAL A 34 -12.26 -19.48 20.13
C VAL A 34 -10.81 -19.83 19.75
N ARG A 35 -10.55 -21.06 19.30
CA ARG A 35 -9.20 -21.50 18.90
C ARG A 35 -8.58 -20.68 17.76
N HIS A 36 -9.41 -20.00 16.96
CA HIS A 36 -8.97 -19.15 15.85
C HIS A 36 -8.94 -17.66 16.22
N MET A 37 -9.29 -17.31 17.46
CA MET A 37 -9.14 -15.96 18.03
C MET A 37 -7.67 -15.72 18.40
N VAL A 38 -6.81 -15.74 17.39
CA VAL A 38 -5.37 -15.48 17.55
C VAL A 38 -5.11 -13.98 17.61
N GLN A 39 -3.88 -13.61 17.96
CA GLN A 39 -3.47 -12.22 18.18
C GLN A 39 -3.96 -11.24 17.10
N ASN A 40 -3.87 -11.62 15.82
CA ASN A 40 -4.31 -10.77 14.72
C ASN A 40 -5.80 -10.40 14.80
N ILE A 41 -6.66 -11.31 15.23
CA ILE A 41 -8.10 -11.06 15.40
C ILE A 41 -8.34 -10.14 16.59
N HIS A 42 -7.63 -10.35 17.70
CA HIS A 42 -7.72 -9.45 18.86
C HIS A 42 -7.23 -8.03 18.55
N CYS A 43 -6.16 -7.90 17.77
CA CYS A 43 -5.63 -6.61 17.34
C CYS A 43 -6.65 -5.79 16.52
N LEU A 44 -7.61 -6.42 15.85
CA LEU A 44 -8.65 -5.70 15.12
C LEU A 44 -9.51 -4.82 16.05
N ASN A 45 -9.73 -5.23 17.30
CA ASN A 45 -10.50 -4.44 18.27
C ASN A 45 -9.80 -3.10 18.59
N HIS A 46 -8.46 -3.11 18.60
CA HIS A 46 -7.67 -1.92 18.91
C HIS A 46 -7.57 -0.92 17.74
N ILE A 47 -8.04 -1.26 16.54
CA ILE A 47 -8.02 -0.33 15.40
C ILE A 47 -8.81 0.94 15.73
N TYR A 48 -9.94 0.84 16.44
CA TYR A 48 -10.69 2.01 16.90
C TYR A 48 -9.83 2.91 17.79
N ASP A 49 -9.14 2.35 18.79
CA ASP A 49 -8.30 3.09 19.72
C ASP A 49 -7.11 3.72 18.99
N CYS A 50 -6.48 2.98 18.07
CA CYS A 50 -5.39 3.48 17.25
C CYS A 50 -5.83 4.66 16.39
N VAL A 51 -7.02 4.59 15.78
CA VAL A 51 -7.53 5.68 14.95
C VAL A 51 -7.90 6.90 15.78
N LYS A 52 -8.51 6.68 16.96
CA LYS A 52 -8.88 7.74 17.89
C LYS A 52 -7.68 8.50 18.44
N GLN A 53 -6.58 7.80 18.74
CA GLN A 53 -5.39 8.38 19.38
C GLN A 53 -4.40 8.95 18.38
N ASN A 54 -4.16 8.24 17.27
CA ASN A 54 -3.09 8.56 16.31
C ASN A 54 -3.62 9.11 14.98
N GLY A 55 -4.94 9.26 14.84
CA GLY A 55 -5.58 9.65 13.59
C GLY A 55 -5.66 8.50 12.58
N ARG A 56 -5.78 8.81 11.30
CA ARG A 56 -5.99 7.82 10.24
C ARG A 56 -4.86 6.78 10.14
N MET A 57 -5.21 5.54 9.80
CA MET A 57 -4.27 4.41 9.70
C MET A 57 -3.07 4.61 8.77
N PRO A 58 -3.19 5.22 7.57
CA PRO A 58 -2.06 5.35 6.64
C PRO A 58 -0.86 6.12 7.20
N HIS A 59 -1.03 6.88 8.30
CA HIS A 59 0.04 7.64 8.90
C HIS A 59 1.04 6.79 9.71
N TYR A 60 0.61 5.68 10.28
CA TYR A 60 1.44 4.85 11.17
C TYR A 60 1.50 3.37 10.77
N THR A 61 0.79 2.97 9.73
CA THR A 61 0.82 1.60 9.20
C THR A 61 1.99 1.39 8.24
N THR A 62 2.37 0.13 8.07
CA THR A 62 3.44 -0.28 7.14
C THR A 62 3.02 -0.28 5.68
N PHE A 63 1.73 -0.08 5.36
CA PHE A 63 1.21 -0.15 3.98
C PHE A 63 1.99 0.74 3.00
N ASN A 64 2.36 1.96 3.40
CA ASN A 64 3.14 2.85 2.54
C ASN A 64 4.55 2.30 2.28
N TYR A 65 5.18 1.71 3.30
CA TYR A 65 6.49 1.10 3.19
C TYR A 65 6.44 -0.16 2.32
N GLU A 66 5.46 -1.02 2.52
CA GLU A 66 5.25 -2.23 1.70
C GLU A 66 5.05 -1.90 0.22
N ASN A 67 4.27 -0.84 -0.07
CA ASN A 67 4.10 -0.37 -1.44
C ASN A 67 5.43 0.08 -2.06
N ILE A 68 6.25 0.83 -1.32
CA ILE A 68 7.58 1.26 -1.77
C ILE A 68 8.52 0.07 -1.92
N LEU A 69 8.52 -0.88 -0.99
CA LEU A 69 9.32 -2.10 -1.06
C LEU A 69 8.95 -2.94 -2.29
N GLY A 70 7.65 -3.05 -2.61
CA GLY A 70 7.19 -3.70 -3.84
C GLY A 70 7.73 -3.03 -5.11
N ILE A 71 7.80 -1.69 -5.13
CA ILE A 71 8.45 -0.96 -6.23
C ILE A 71 9.95 -1.26 -6.28
N LEU A 72 10.65 -1.17 -5.14
CA LEU A 72 12.09 -1.40 -5.07
C LEU A 72 12.47 -2.82 -5.52
N ASN A 73 11.71 -3.83 -5.09
CA ASN A 73 11.91 -5.21 -5.52
C ASN A 73 11.80 -5.37 -7.04
N ARG A 74 10.89 -4.63 -7.71
CA ARG A 74 10.80 -4.64 -9.18
C ARG A 74 11.96 -3.92 -9.87
N LEU A 75 12.70 -3.07 -9.17
CA LEU A 75 13.87 -2.38 -9.71
C LEU A 75 15.18 -3.17 -9.52
N THR A 76 15.11 -4.32 -8.86
CA THR A 76 16.26 -5.19 -8.58
C THR A 76 16.05 -6.57 -9.16
N HIS A 77 17.05 -7.08 -9.88
CA HIS A 77 17.08 -8.43 -10.44
C HIS A 77 18.40 -9.12 -10.07
N GLY A 78 18.32 -10.40 -9.71
CA GLY A 78 19.50 -11.17 -9.28
C GLY A 78 20.08 -10.70 -7.93
N THR A 79 21.22 -11.25 -7.53
CA THR A 79 21.77 -11.14 -6.16
C THR A 79 22.86 -10.07 -6.00
N ASN A 80 23.27 -9.42 -7.09
CA ASN A 80 24.46 -8.55 -7.09
C ASN A 80 24.09 -7.11 -7.47
N GLY A 81 24.58 -6.15 -6.69
CA GLY A 81 24.54 -4.73 -7.02
C GLY A 81 23.16 -4.08 -6.92
N HIS A 82 22.31 -4.51 -5.98
CA HIS A 82 20.95 -3.98 -5.79
C HIS A 82 20.88 -2.44 -5.74
N VAL A 83 21.80 -1.81 -5.01
CA VAL A 83 21.87 -0.35 -4.89
C VAL A 83 22.16 0.31 -6.25
N GLN A 84 23.12 -0.22 -7.01
CA GLN A 84 23.46 0.30 -8.35
C GLN A 84 22.30 0.11 -9.33
N GLN A 85 21.59 -1.02 -9.27
CA GLN A 85 20.43 -1.28 -10.11
C GLN A 85 19.31 -0.28 -9.82
N ILE A 86 18.93 -0.10 -8.55
CA ILE A 86 17.92 0.86 -8.12
C ILE A 86 18.29 2.27 -8.60
N ILE A 87 19.52 2.72 -8.34
CA ILE A 87 19.99 4.05 -8.75
C ILE A 87 19.90 4.22 -10.27
N THR A 88 20.31 3.21 -11.04
CA THR A 88 20.30 3.26 -12.50
C THR A 88 18.88 3.35 -13.04
N HIS A 89 17.97 2.50 -12.57
CA HIS A 89 16.57 2.53 -13.00
C HIS A 89 15.88 3.85 -12.63
N LEU A 90 16.10 4.38 -11.42
CA LEU A 90 15.54 5.67 -11.00
C LEU A 90 16.08 6.84 -11.84
N LYS A 91 17.38 6.83 -12.19
CA LYS A 91 17.97 7.84 -13.08
C LYS A 91 17.35 7.77 -14.48
N LEU A 92 17.25 6.57 -15.06
CA LEU A 92 16.64 6.37 -16.37
C LEU A 92 15.18 6.85 -16.40
N PHE A 93 14.39 6.53 -15.38
CA PHE A 93 13.01 7.00 -15.26
C PHE A 93 12.89 8.52 -15.17
N LYS A 94 13.73 9.18 -14.36
CA LYS A 94 13.72 10.65 -14.25
C LYS A 94 14.11 11.32 -15.56
N ILE A 95 15.10 10.80 -16.26
CA ILE A 95 15.55 11.32 -17.54
C ILE A 95 14.47 11.13 -18.61
N SER A 96 13.88 9.93 -18.72
CA SER A 96 12.84 9.65 -19.70
C SER A 96 11.60 10.51 -19.49
N LEU A 97 11.14 10.70 -18.24
CA LEU A 97 10.05 11.62 -17.92
C LEU A 97 10.35 13.07 -18.30
N ARG A 98 11.58 13.54 -18.06
CA ARG A 98 11.99 14.91 -18.41
C ARG A 98 12.00 15.11 -19.93
N LEU A 99 12.54 14.15 -20.68
CA LEU A 99 12.59 14.19 -22.14
C LEU A 99 11.18 14.24 -22.72
N VAL A 100 10.31 13.34 -22.28
CA VAL A 100 8.91 13.25 -22.73
C VAL A 100 8.12 14.54 -22.46
N ARG A 101 8.43 15.25 -21.37
CA ARG A 101 7.79 16.55 -21.05
C ARG A 101 8.36 17.73 -21.83
N SER A 102 9.60 17.64 -22.32
CA SER A 102 10.32 18.74 -22.96
C SER A 102 10.04 18.89 -24.46
N LYS A 103 9.53 17.86 -25.14
CA LYS A 103 9.18 17.89 -26.57
C LYS A 103 7.82 17.26 -26.80
N HIS A 104 7.13 17.67 -27.87
CA HIS A 104 5.86 17.06 -28.25
C HIS A 104 6.13 15.71 -28.93
N TYR A 105 6.21 14.66 -28.12
CA TYR A 105 6.36 13.28 -28.59
C TYR A 105 4.99 12.64 -28.86
N PRO A 106 4.92 11.67 -29.79
CA PRO A 106 3.68 10.93 -30.05
C PRO A 106 3.19 10.24 -28.77
N LYS A 107 1.86 10.22 -28.58
CA LYS A 107 1.18 9.69 -27.38
C LYS A 107 1.62 8.26 -27.02
N GLN A 108 1.90 7.43 -28.02
CA GLN A 108 2.40 6.05 -27.85
C GLN A 108 3.72 5.98 -27.07
N LEU A 109 4.61 6.95 -27.29
CA LEU A 109 5.92 6.99 -26.61
C LEU A 109 5.79 7.53 -25.18
N TYR A 110 4.85 8.44 -24.96
CA TYR A 110 4.45 8.89 -23.62
C TYR A 110 3.88 7.73 -22.80
N ASP A 111 2.95 6.97 -23.38
CA ASP A 111 2.33 5.81 -22.76
C ASP A 111 3.36 4.69 -22.51
N PHE A 112 4.28 4.46 -23.44
CA PHE A 112 5.39 3.51 -23.26
C PHE A 112 6.29 3.90 -22.08
N VAL A 113 6.70 5.17 -21.97
CA VAL A 113 7.55 5.63 -20.85
C VAL A 113 6.82 5.55 -19.50
N LEU A 114 5.51 5.82 -19.46
CA LEU A 114 4.70 5.63 -18.25
C LEU A 114 4.51 4.16 -17.87
N ASN A 115 4.55 3.26 -18.86
CA ASN A 115 4.37 1.83 -18.67
C ASN A 115 5.71 1.05 -18.57
N LEU A 116 6.85 1.74 -18.71
CA LEU A 116 8.21 1.17 -18.70
C LEU A 116 8.51 0.34 -17.44
N PHE A 117 7.86 0.66 -16.32
CA PHE A 117 7.99 -0.02 -15.04
C PHE A 117 6.72 -0.74 -14.58
N LYS A 118 5.66 -0.75 -15.42
CA LYS A 118 4.43 -1.52 -15.18
C LYS A 118 4.49 -2.90 -15.83
N HIS A 119 5.28 -3.07 -16.90
CA HIS A 119 5.49 -4.35 -17.55
C HIS A 119 6.97 -4.75 -17.48
N GLN A 120 7.28 -5.68 -16.59
CA GLN A 120 8.26 -6.71 -16.89
C GLN A 120 7.52 -8.05 -16.99
N PRO A 121 7.86 -8.91 -17.95
CA PRO A 121 7.28 -10.24 -18.05
C PRO A 121 7.59 -11.01 -16.78
N ALA A 122 6.59 -11.77 -16.31
CA ALA A 122 6.77 -12.73 -15.23
C ALA A 122 8.00 -13.59 -15.55
N SER A 123 9.02 -13.51 -14.70
CA SER A 123 10.17 -14.38 -14.75
C SER A 123 9.69 -15.82 -14.48
N THR A 124 9.64 -16.61 -15.55
CA THR A 124 9.73 -18.08 -15.54
C THR A 124 11.00 -18.54 -14.86
#